data_AF-A0A9N9F330-F1
#
_entry.id   AF-A0A9N9F330-F1
#
_cell.length_a   1.000
_cell.length_b   1.000
_cell.length_c   1.000
_cell.angle_alpha   90.00
_cell.angle_beta   90.00
_cell.angle_gamma   90.00
#
_symmetry.space_group_name_H-M   'P 1'
#
loop_
_entity.id
_entity.type
_entity.pdbx_description
1 polymer ?
#
loop_
_entity_poly.entity_id
_entity_poly.type
_entity_poly.pdbx_seq_one_letter_code
_entity_poly.pdbx_strand_id
1 'polypeptide(L)'
;MRLAITTETGQLHNLEVDSQIELENIKALIEAETGIPPAEQILSHCGQVMMDPKRTLEQYGVVQDEILYLKRDTPASVATEAPELEQLRHTLLNDNQMMQQLLQNTLSTDPFDIEAQRRIEEEIRLQNINSNMDTTLEYYPEAFVMLYINVEVNGHPVKAFVDSGAQATIMSPQCAEKCG
;
A
#
# COMPACT_ATOMS: atom_id res chain seq x y z
N MET A 1 -4.94 11.99 -40.02
CA MET A 1 -3.99 12.14 -38.90
C MET A 1 -3.87 10.82 -38.16
N ARG A 2 -2.68 10.52 -37.63
CA ARG A 2 -2.46 9.41 -36.71
C ARG A 2 -2.48 9.95 -35.28
N LEU A 3 -3.07 9.22 -34.35
CA LEU A 3 -3.07 9.54 -32.93
C LEU A 3 -2.96 8.27 -32.10
N ALA A 4 -2.47 8.41 -30.88
CA ALA A 4 -2.38 7.31 -29.93
C ALA A 4 -3.33 7.53 -28.76
N ILE A 5 -4.04 6.47 -28.35
CA ILE A 5 -4.88 6.46 -27.16
C ILE A 5 -4.16 5.68 -26.08
N THR A 6 -3.93 6.30 -24.93
CA THR A 6 -3.40 5.64 -23.73
C THR A 6 -4.54 5.36 -22.75
N THR A 7 -4.72 4.10 -22.37
CA THR A 7 -5.68 3.72 -21.32
C THR A 7 -5.12 3.95 -19.92
N GLU A 8 -5.97 3.91 -18.90
CA GLU A 8 -5.52 3.96 -17.48
C GLU A 8 -4.57 2.80 -17.10
N THR A 9 -4.62 1.69 -17.83
CA THR A 9 -3.73 0.53 -17.65
C THR A 9 -2.39 0.68 -18.37
N GLY A 10 -2.17 1.79 -19.09
CA GLY A 10 -0.95 2.07 -19.85
C GLY A 10 -0.89 1.39 -21.22
N GLN A 11 -1.98 0.82 -21.71
CA GLN A 11 -2.04 0.23 -23.05
C GLN A 11 -2.18 1.33 -24.11
N LEU A 12 -1.41 1.21 -25.19
CA LEU A 12 -1.41 2.14 -26.31
C LEU A 12 -2.16 1.56 -27.50
N HIS A 13 -3.11 2.33 -28.04
CA HIS A 13 -3.86 2.01 -29.26
C HIS A 13 -3.65 3.10 -30.30
N ASN A 14 -3.21 2.72 -31.51
CA ASN A 14 -2.98 3.70 -32.58
C ASN A 14 -4.21 3.78 -33.49
N LEU A 15 -4.70 4.99 -33.74
CA LEU A 15 -5.85 5.25 -34.59
C LEU A 15 -5.46 6.18 -35.75
N GLU A 16 -6.03 5.92 -36.92
CA GLU A 16 -5.91 6.77 -38.09
C GLU A 16 -7.28 7.38 -38.42
N VAL A 17 -7.42 8.69 -38.23
CA VAL A 17 -8.70 9.42 -38.33
C VAL A 17 -8.53 10.77 -39.03
N ASP A 18 -9.62 11.42 -39.43
CA ASP A 18 -9.57 12.80 -39.93
C ASP A 18 -9.45 13.81 -38.76
N SER A 19 -8.74 14.91 -38.98
CA SER A 19 -8.72 16.08 -38.08
C SER A 19 -10.11 16.67 -37.75
N GLN A 20 -11.03 16.56 -38.70
CA GLN A 20 -12.39 17.09 -38.61
C GLN A 20 -13.35 16.10 -37.97
N ILE A 21 -12.88 14.94 -37.50
CA ILE A 21 -13.76 13.98 -36.84
C ILE A 21 -14.31 14.59 -35.54
N GLU A 22 -15.63 14.47 -35.37
CA GLU A 22 -16.33 14.89 -34.16
C GLU A 22 -16.03 13.93 -33.00
N LEU A 23 -16.09 14.45 -31.78
CA LEU A 23 -15.82 13.68 -30.56
C LEU A 23 -16.74 12.46 -30.41
N GLU A 24 -18.00 12.54 -30.84
CA GLU A 24 -18.91 11.38 -30.82
C GLU A 24 -18.42 10.23 -31.71
N ASN A 25 -17.93 10.56 -32.90
CA ASN A 25 -17.46 9.57 -33.88
C ASN A 25 -16.13 8.92 -33.46
N ILE A 26 -15.20 9.68 -32.86
CA ILE A 26 -13.97 9.08 -32.35
C ILE A 26 -14.23 8.13 -31.18
N LYS A 27 -15.20 8.44 -30.30
CA LYS A 27 -15.57 7.52 -29.21
C LYS A 27 -16.05 6.16 -29.73
N ALA A 28 -16.81 6.15 -30.82
CA ALA A 28 -17.23 4.90 -31.47
C ALA A 28 -16.04 4.10 -32.04
N LEU A 29 -15.03 4.77 -32.59
CA LEU A 29 -13.80 4.10 -33.05
C LEU A 29 -12.98 3.52 -31.89
N ILE A 30 -12.91 4.26 -30.78
CA ILE A 30 -12.25 3.80 -29.56
C ILE A 30 -12.98 2.60 -28.96
N GLU A 31 -14.32 2.55 -29.03
CA GLU A 31 -15.10 1.37 -28.63
C GLU A 31 -14.70 0.14 -29.42
N ALA A 32 -14.54 0.27 -30.74
CA ALA A 32 -14.15 -0.85 -31.59
C ALA A 32 -12.75 -1.41 -31.25
N GLU A 33 -11.79 -0.55 -30.87
CA GLU A 33 -10.42 -0.96 -30.54
C GLU A 33 -10.24 -1.40 -29.07
N THR A 34 -10.97 -0.79 -28.14
CA THR A 34 -10.76 -0.98 -26.69
C THR A 34 -11.86 -1.80 -26.02
N GLY A 35 -13.02 -1.95 -26.68
CA GLY A 35 -14.22 -2.57 -26.12
C GLY A 35 -14.93 -1.73 -25.05
N ILE A 36 -14.55 -0.46 -24.86
CA ILE A 36 -15.17 0.43 -23.87
C ILE A 36 -16.35 1.17 -24.52
N PRO A 37 -17.59 1.06 -24.00
CA PRO A 37 -18.73 1.77 -24.56
C PRO A 37 -18.55 3.31 -24.53
N PRO A 38 -19.01 4.08 -25.53
CA PRO A 38 -18.83 5.54 -25.61
C PRO A 38 -19.33 6.31 -24.38
N ALA A 39 -20.37 5.78 -23.72
CA ALA A 39 -20.94 6.32 -22.49
C ALA A 39 -19.97 6.22 -21.29
N GLU A 40 -19.09 5.24 -21.29
CA GLU A 40 -18.07 5.01 -20.26
C GLU A 40 -16.72 5.64 -20.65
N GLN A 41 -16.61 6.33 -21.78
CA GLN A 41 -15.34 6.91 -22.23
C GLN A 41 -15.21 8.37 -21.78
N ILE A 42 -14.20 8.66 -20.96
CA ILE A 42 -13.72 10.01 -20.67
C ILE A 42 -12.41 10.22 -21.42
N LEU A 43 -12.44 11.11 -22.42
CA LEU A 43 -11.26 11.48 -23.19
C LEU A 43 -10.70 12.80 -22.66
N SER A 44 -9.37 12.84 -22.55
CA SER A 44 -8.65 14.04 -22.16
C SER A 44 -7.42 14.29 -23.02
N HIS A 45 -7.19 15.55 -23.34
CA HIS A 45 -6.04 16.07 -24.10
C HIS A 45 -5.37 17.16 -23.28
N CYS A 46 -4.05 17.05 -23.04
CA CYS A 46 -3.30 17.97 -22.18
C CYS A 46 -3.94 18.23 -20.80
N GLY A 47 -4.63 17.23 -20.23
CA GLY A 47 -5.33 17.33 -18.94
C GLY A 47 -6.71 17.98 -19.01
N GLN A 48 -7.17 18.42 -20.19
CA GLN A 48 -8.51 18.95 -20.40
C GLN A 48 -9.45 17.86 -20.89
N VAL A 49 -10.56 17.66 -20.18
CA VAL A 49 -11.61 16.71 -20.58
C VAL A 49 -12.37 17.25 -21.79
N MET A 50 -12.54 16.40 -22.80
CA MET A 50 -13.29 16.69 -24.01
C MET A 50 -14.77 16.35 -23.75
N MET A 51 -15.62 17.37 -23.67
CA MET A 51 -17.03 17.23 -23.27
C MET A 51 -18.03 17.44 -24.39
N ASP A 52 -17.74 18.32 -25.35
CA ASP A 52 -18.66 18.66 -26.44
C ASP A 52 -18.58 17.59 -27.55
N PRO A 53 -19.67 16.83 -27.80
CA PRO A 53 -19.70 15.72 -28.75
C PRO A 53 -19.54 16.17 -30.21
N LYS A 54 -19.95 17.41 -30.54
CA LYS A 54 -19.91 17.95 -31.90
C LYS A 54 -18.62 18.70 -32.22
N ARG A 55 -17.78 18.91 -31.21
CA ARG A 55 -16.50 19.59 -31.38
C ARG A 55 -15.48 18.63 -32.00
N THR A 56 -14.75 19.12 -33.00
CA THR A 56 -13.75 18.32 -33.72
C THR A 56 -12.44 18.21 -32.95
N LEU A 57 -11.61 17.22 -33.27
CA LEU A 57 -10.27 17.08 -32.70
C LEU A 57 -9.40 18.32 -32.93
N GLU A 58 -9.44 18.88 -34.14
CA GLU A 58 -8.71 20.11 -34.46
C GLU A 58 -9.17 21.28 -33.56
N GLN A 59 -10.46 21.40 -33.29
CA GLN A 59 -10.99 22.42 -32.39
C GLN A 59 -10.55 22.21 -30.94
N TYR A 60 -10.25 20.99 -30.52
CA TYR A 60 -9.61 20.70 -29.23
C TYR A 60 -8.09 20.93 -29.25
N GLY A 61 -7.50 21.21 -30.41
CA GLY A 61 -6.07 21.44 -30.57
C GLY A 61 -5.25 20.17 -30.70
N VAL A 62 -5.88 19.03 -31.00
CA VAL A 62 -5.19 17.75 -31.17
C VAL A 62 -4.46 17.76 -32.51
N VAL A 63 -3.15 17.54 -32.48
CA VAL A 63 -2.31 17.47 -33.69
C VAL A 63 -1.93 16.04 -34.03
N GLN A 64 -1.28 15.85 -35.18
CA GLN A 64 -0.81 14.54 -35.61
C GLN A 64 0.25 13.98 -34.63
N ASP A 65 0.19 12.67 -34.40
CA ASP A 65 1.09 11.88 -33.56
C ASP A 65 1.00 12.24 -32.06
N GLU A 66 -0.09 12.89 -31.62
CA GLU A 66 -0.37 13.14 -30.21
C GLU A 66 -1.06 11.99 -29.49
N ILE A 67 -1.00 12.06 -28.17
CA ILE A 67 -1.56 11.07 -27.25
C ILE A 67 -2.80 11.66 -26.57
N LEU A 68 -3.92 10.95 -26.68
CA LEU A 68 -5.11 11.18 -25.85
C LEU A 68 -5.14 10.19 -24.71
N TYR A 69 -5.58 10.64 -23.54
CA TYR A 69 -5.76 9.78 -22.38
C TYR A 69 -7.22 9.37 -22.26
N LEU A 70 -7.46 8.06 -22.22
CA LEU A 70 -8.76 7.43 -22.07
C LEU A 70 -8.92 6.88 -20.65
N LYS A 71 -9.90 7.43 -19.95
CA LYS A 71 -10.36 6.96 -18.65
C LYS A 71 -11.73 6.30 -18.79
N ARG A 72 -11.93 5.17 -18.12
CA ARG A 72 -13.24 4.52 -18.05
C ARG A 72 -14.06 5.17 -16.93
N ASP A 73 -15.15 5.84 -17.28
CA ASP A 73 -16.20 6.21 -16.33
C ASP A 73 -17.05 4.97 -16.06
N THR A 74 -16.65 4.17 -15.09
CA THR A 74 -17.58 3.20 -14.53
C THR A 74 -18.54 3.98 -13.64
N PRO A 75 -19.86 4.04 -13.95
CA PRO A 75 -20.80 4.42 -12.91
C PRO A 75 -20.57 3.47 -11.76
N ALA A 76 -20.49 4.00 -10.53
CA ALA A 76 -20.31 3.23 -9.30
C ALA A 76 -21.48 2.26 -8.99
N SER A 77 -22.24 1.85 -10.01
CA SER A 77 -23.47 1.07 -9.94
C SER A 77 -23.62 0.14 -11.14
N VAL A 78 -22.60 -0.67 -11.44
CA VAL A 78 -22.80 -2.08 -11.78
C VAL A 78 -21.66 -2.87 -11.14
N ALA A 79 -21.56 -2.77 -9.81
CA ALA A 79 -20.93 -3.82 -9.04
C ALA A 79 -21.92 -4.99 -9.07
N THR A 80 -21.72 -5.87 -10.05
CA THR A 80 -22.26 -7.23 -10.00
C THR A 80 -21.95 -7.76 -8.61
N GLU A 81 -23.00 -8.17 -7.90
CA GLU A 81 -23.03 -8.68 -6.54
C GLU A 81 -21.79 -9.53 -6.19
N ALA A 82 -20.76 -8.88 -5.66
CA ALA A 82 -19.72 -9.55 -4.91
C ALA A 82 -20.13 -9.44 -3.44
N PRO A 83 -20.65 -10.52 -2.81
CA PRO A 83 -20.99 -10.51 -1.39
C PRO A 83 -19.80 -10.06 -0.52
N GLU A 84 -18.57 -10.22 -1.01
CA GLU A 84 -17.34 -9.71 -0.39
C GLU A 84 -17.27 -8.18 -0.31
N LEU A 85 -17.79 -7.42 -1.27
CA LEU A 85 -17.73 -5.95 -1.21
C LEU A 85 -18.76 -5.38 -0.22
N GLU A 86 -19.93 -6.01 -0.14
CA GLU A 86 -20.94 -5.70 0.89
C GLU A 86 -20.37 -6.03 2.28
N GLN A 87 -19.75 -7.20 2.42
CA GLN A 87 -19.04 -7.59 3.64
C GLN A 87 -17.92 -6.62 3.97
N LEU A 88 -17.11 -6.19 2.99
CA LEU A 88 -16.02 -5.24 3.22
C LEU A 88 -16.55 -3.87 3.64
N ARG A 89 -17.63 -3.37 3.02
CA ARG A 89 -18.31 -2.14 3.46
C ARG A 89 -18.84 -2.28 4.88
N HIS A 90 -19.45 -3.43 5.21
CA HIS A 90 -19.95 -3.70 6.55
C HIS A 90 -18.81 -3.78 7.57
N THR A 91 -17.69 -4.43 7.24
CA THR A 91 -16.48 -4.50 8.08
C THR A 91 -15.90 -3.11 8.29
N LEU A 92 -15.73 -2.31 7.23
CA LEU A 92 -15.19 -0.96 7.35
C LEU A 92 -16.10 -0.04 8.20
N LEU A 93 -17.43 -0.17 8.06
CA LEU A 93 -18.38 0.58 8.88
C LEU A 93 -18.33 0.13 10.35
N ASN A 94 -18.27 -1.18 10.59
CA ASN A 94 -18.13 -1.75 11.93
C ASN A 94 -16.81 -1.34 12.58
N ASP A 95 -15.70 -1.39 11.85
CA ASP A 95 -14.38 -0.95 12.31
C ASP A 95 -14.39 0.54 12.63
N ASN A 96 -15.03 1.37 11.81
CA ASN A 96 -15.15 2.81 12.06
C ASN A 96 -16.00 3.10 13.31
N GLN A 97 -17.10 2.37 13.49
CA GLN A 97 -17.93 2.45 14.70
C GLN A 97 -17.18 1.96 15.95
N MET A 98 -16.42 0.87 15.82
CA MET A 98 -15.60 0.32 16.90
C MET A 98 -14.47 1.28 17.26
N MET A 99 -13.85 1.93 16.27
CA MET A 99 -12.86 2.99 16.47
C MET A 99 -13.47 4.18 17.22
N GLN A 100 -14.69 4.58 16.86
CA GLN A 100 -15.43 5.62 17.56
C GLN A 100 -15.74 5.24 19.02
N GLN A 101 -16.12 3.98 19.26
CA GLN A 101 -16.33 3.47 20.61
C GLN A 101 -15.03 3.39 21.42
N LEU A 102 -13.92 2.99 20.81
CA LEU A 102 -12.60 3.01 21.46
C LEU A 102 -12.19 4.42 21.84
N LEU A 103 -12.38 5.39 20.94
CA LEU A 103 -12.19 6.82 21.21
C LEU A 103 -13.09 7.32 22.34
N GLN A 104 -14.36 6.92 22.36
CA GLN A 104 -15.27 7.26 23.44
C GLN A 104 -14.85 6.63 24.77
N ASN A 105 -14.38 5.38 24.73
CA ASN A 105 -13.89 4.65 25.89
C ASN A 105 -12.61 5.29 26.43
N THR A 106 -11.64 5.65 25.57
CA THR A 106 -10.40 6.33 25.99
C THR A 106 -10.66 7.76 26.53
N LEU A 107 -11.70 8.44 26.03
CA LEU A 107 -12.16 9.72 26.59
C LEU A 107 -12.93 9.56 27.91
N SER A 108 -13.48 8.37 28.16
CA SER A 108 -14.25 8.03 29.38
C SER A 108 -13.43 7.30 30.45
N THR A 109 -12.26 6.76 30.12
CA THR A 109 -11.31 6.25 31.10
C THR A 109 -10.84 7.40 31.97
N ASP A 110 -11.00 7.22 33.28
CA ASP A 110 -10.59 8.19 34.30
C ASP A 110 -9.17 8.68 33.98
N PRO A 111 -8.95 10.01 33.83
CA PRO A 111 -7.62 10.58 33.60
C PRO A 111 -6.58 10.20 34.67
N PHE A 112 -7.02 9.65 35.80
CA PHE A 112 -6.20 9.17 36.90
C PHE A 112 -6.17 7.63 37.03
N ASP A 113 -6.58 6.88 36.01
CA ASP A 113 -6.48 5.42 36.00
C ASP A 113 -5.02 4.96 35.91
N ILE A 114 -4.50 4.54 37.07
CA ILE A 114 -3.14 4.04 37.24
C ILE A 114 -2.86 2.82 36.34
N GLU A 115 -3.88 2.00 36.04
CA GLU A 115 -3.70 0.82 35.21
C GLU A 115 -3.56 1.19 33.72
N ALA A 116 -4.32 2.18 33.25
CA ALA A 116 -4.18 2.73 31.91
C ALA A 116 -2.79 3.37 31.71
N GLN A 117 -2.32 4.12 32.71
CA GLN A 117 -0.97 4.72 32.67
C GLN A 117 0.14 3.65 32.63
N ARG A 118 -0.01 2.55 33.38
CA ARG A 118 0.93 1.42 33.34
C ARG A 118 0.97 0.75 31.95
N ARG A 119 -0.19 0.55 31.32
CA ARG A 119 -0.28 -0.04 29.97
C ARG A 119 0.38 0.86 28.93
N ILE A 120 0.12 2.17 29.00
CA ILE A 120 0.77 3.17 28.13
C ILE A 120 2.29 3.15 28.33
N GLU A 121 2.77 3.10 29.58
CA GLU A 121 4.20 3.02 29.89
C GLU A 121 4.85 1.75 29.32
N GLU A 122 4.21 0.59 29.50
CA GLU A 122 4.70 -0.68 28.96
C GLU A 122 4.75 -0.65 27.42
N GLU A 123 3.73 -0.08 26.78
CA GLU A 123 3.65 0.05 25.33
C GLU A 123 4.73 1.00 24.79
N ILE A 124 4.95 2.15 25.43
CA ILE A 124 6.07 3.06 25.10
C ILE A 124 7.41 2.34 25.26
N ARG A 125 7.58 1.55 26.32
CA ARG A 125 8.82 0.79 26.54
C ARG A 125 9.07 -0.21 25.40
N LEU A 126 8.06 -0.97 25.02
CA LEU A 126 8.15 -1.93 23.92
C LEU A 126 8.38 -1.23 22.58
N GLN A 127 7.70 -0.11 22.32
CA GLN A 127 7.92 0.71 21.13
C GLN A 127 9.35 1.24 21.05
N ASN A 128 9.91 1.71 22.18
CA ASN A 128 11.31 2.17 22.21
C ASN A 128 12.28 1.02 21.94
N ILE A 129 12.04 -0.16 22.50
CA ILE A 129 12.85 -1.36 22.24
C ILE A 129 12.80 -1.72 20.75
N ASN A 130 11.59 -1.79 20.17
CA ASN A 130 11.40 -2.13 18.76
C ASN A 130 11.98 -1.06 17.83
N SER A 131 11.76 0.23 18.11
CA SER A 131 12.30 1.32 17.31
C SER A 131 13.84 1.32 17.32
N ASN A 132 14.45 1.04 18.47
CA ASN A 132 15.89 0.88 18.55
C ASN A 132 16.39 -0.34 17.75
N MET A 133 15.64 -1.45 17.77
CA MET A 133 15.94 -2.64 16.97
C MET A 133 15.86 -2.33 15.47
N ASP A 134 14.77 -1.72 15.01
CA ASP A 134 14.54 -1.33 13.61
C ASP A 134 15.65 -0.38 13.12
N THR A 135 15.99 0.63 13.94
CA THR A 135 17.09 1.55 13.65
C THR A 135 18.41 0.80 13.50
N THR A 136 18.66 -0.18 14.37
CA THR A 136 19.89 -0.98 14.31
C THR A 136 19.93 -1.83 13.03
N LEU A 137 18.81 -2.44 12.62
CA LEU A 137 18.73 -3.23 11.39
C LEU A 137 18.89 -2.39 10.12
N GLU A 138 18.35 -1.17 10.11
CA GLU A 138 18.41 -0.26 8.96
C GLU A 138 19.81 0.35 8.77
N TYR A 139 20.44 0.80 9.86
CA TYR A 139 21.69 1.59 9.80
C TYR A 139 22.95 0.82 10.19
N TYR A 140 22.83 -0.25 11.00
CA TYR A 140 23.97 -0.98 11.57
C TYR A 140 23.72 -2.50 11.58
N PRO A 141 23.46 -3.15 10.43
CA PRO A 141 23.18 -4.58 10.39
C PRO A 141 24.34 -5.43 10.93
N GLU A 142 25.58 -4.96 10.77
CA GLU A 142 26.79 -5.55 11.37
C GLU A 142 26.89 -5.40 12.90
N ALA A 143 26.02 -4.65 13.56
CA ALA A 143 25.94 -4.65 15.03
C ALA A 143 25.44 -6.01 15.56
N PHE A 144 24.72 -6.77 14.74
CA PHE A 144 24.25 -8.11 15.09
C PHE A 144 25.29 -9.17 14.68
N VAL A 145 26.15 -9.53 15.62
CA VAL A 145 27.25 -10.48 15.39
C VAL A 145 27.07 -11.77 16.18
N MET A 146 27.51 -12.86 15.55
CA MET A 146 27.62 -14.18 16.14
C MET A 146 29.10 -14.55 16.27
N LEU A 147 29.56 -14.79 17.50
CA LEU A 147 30.97 -14.99 17.81
C LEU A 147 31.17 -16.19 18.72
N TYR A 148 32.25 -16.93 18.50
CA TYR A 148 32.74 -17.91 19.47
C TYR A 148 33.83 -17.28 20.32
N ILE A 149 33.55 -17.13 21.61
CA ILE A 149 34.52 -16.61 22.58
C ILE A 149 34.93 -17.70 23.56
N ASN A 150 36.18 -17.64 24.02
CA ASN A 150 36.63 -18.48 25.12
C ASN A 150 36.21 -17.78 26.43
N VAL A 151 35.47 -18.48 27.27
CA VAL A 151 35.00 -18.01 28.58
C VAL A 151 35.38 -19.04 29.63
N GLU A 152 35.31 -18.65 30.90
CA GLU A 152 35.54 -19.54 32.03
C GLU A 152 34.28 -19.61 32.88
N VAL A 153 33.78 -20.81 33.14
CA VAL A 153 32.62 -21.06 34.00
C VAL A 153 33.10 -21.93 35.15
N ASN A 154 33.06 -21.42 36.39
CA ASN A 154 33.52 -22.14 37.59
C ASN A 154 34.92 -22.75 37.44
N GLY A 155 35.89 -22.02 36.88
CA GLY A 155 37.25 -22.54 36.67
C GLY A 155 37.43 -23.39 35.41
N HIS A 156 36.35 -23.70 34.67
CA HIS A 156 36.40 -24.54 33.49
C HIS A 156 36.38 -23.69 32.21
N PRO A 157 37.36 -23.83 31.31
CA PRO A 157 37.36 -23.13 30.03
C PRO A 157 36.28 -23.70 29.10
N VAL A 158 35.37 -22.85 28.63
CA VAL A 158 34.26 -23.18 27.73
C VAL A 158 34.29 -22.27 26.51
N LYS A 159 33.99 -22.81 25.33
CA LYS A 159 33.70 -22.01 24.14
C LYS A 159 32.23 -21.61 24.16
N ALA A 160 31.94 -20.33 24.39
CA ALA A 160 30.60 -19.80 24.31
C ALA A 160 30.31 -19.28 22.90
N PHE A 161 29.14 -19.64 22.37
CA PHE A 161 28.56 -18.99 21.21
C PHE A 161 27.73 -17.81 21.70
N VAL A 162 28.11 -16.61 21.29
CA VAL A 162 27.43 -15.36 21.65
C VAL A 162 26.74 -14.85 20.41
N ASP A 163 25.42 -14.72 20.50
CA ASP A 163 24.57 -14.10 19.50
C ASP A 163 23.89 -12.88 20.14
N SER A 164 24.18 -11.70 19.59
CA SER A 164 23.55 -10.44 20.00
C SER A 164 22.01 -10.43 19.92
N GLY A 165 21.41 -11.30 19.09
CA GLY A 165 19.96 -11.45 18.97
C GLY A 165 19.34 -12.47 19.93
N ALA A 166 20.14 -13.19 20.72
CA ALA A 166 19.63 -14.23 21.62
C ALA A 166 18.92 -13.62 22.85
N GLN A 167 17.67 -14.03 23.08
CA GLN A 167 16.85 -13.56 24.21
C GLN A 167 17.10 -14.33 25.51
N ALA A 168 17.78 -15.47 25.43
CA ALA A 168 18.07 -16.33 26.57
C ALA A 168 19.45 -16.98 26.44
N THR A 169 20.12 -17.15 27.57
CA THR A 169 21.35 -17.94 27.66
C THR A 169 21.01 -19.38 27.98
N ILE A 170 21.49 -20.32 27.17
CA ILE A 170 21.29 -21.76 27.36
C ILE A 170 22.62 -22.48 27.48
N MET A 171 22.61 -23.59 28.22
CA MET A 171 23.77 -24.48 28.37
C MET A 171 23.28 -25.93 28.28
N SER A 172 24.03 -26.81 27.63
CA SER A 172 23.66 -28.23 27.59
C SER A 172 23.83 -28.84 28.99
N PRO A 173 22.99 -29.82 29.39
CA PRO A 173 23.10 -30.46 30.70
C PRO A 173 24.51 -31.04 30.95
N GLN A 174 25.11 -31.65 29.93
CA GLN A 174 26.47 -32.20 30.00
C GLN A 174 27.55 -31.13 30.20
N CYS A 175 27.37 -29.93 29.65
CA CYS A 175 28.28 -28.81 29.87
C CYS A 175 28.10 -28.24 31.28
N ALA A 176 26.86 -28.14 31.76
CA ALA A 176 26.56 -27.69 33.12
C ALA A 176 27.18 -28.63 34.16
N GLU A 177 26.97 -29.94 34.03
CA GLU A 177 27.56 -30.96 34.92
C GLU A 177 29.09 -30.89 34.97
N LYS A 178 29.74 -30.59 33.84
CA LYS A 178 31.21 -30.43 33.78
C LYS A 178 31.69 -29.17 34.48
N CYS A 179 30.88 -28.11 34.47
CA CYS A 179 31.23 -26.84 35.10
C CYS A 179 30.88 -26.81 36.60
N GLY A 180 30.07 -27.76 37.09
CA GLY A 180 29.67 -27.85 38.50
C GLY A 180 28.43 -27.03 38.81
#